data_AF-A0A1R1BDH6-F1
#
_entry.id   AF-A0A1R1BDH6-F1
#
_cell.length_a   1.000
_cell.length_b   1.000
_cell.length_c   1.000
_cell.angle_alpha   90.00
_cell.angle_beta   90.00
_cell.angle_gamma   90.00
#
_symmetry.space_group_name_H-M   'P 1'
#
loop_
_entity.id
_entity.type
_entity.pdbx_description
1 polymer ?
#
loop_
_entity_poly.entity_id
_entity_poly.type
_entity_poly.pdbx_seq_one_letter_code
_entity_poly.pdbx_strand_id
1 'polypeptide(L)'
;MQFDYGDKMPLRILDEGEFWKLQETEHTDVIRALVPDLEQPFVEALQAWEQALARTQAMFVRYIEWVGRMEHQVSSEVYKQIMELVLFARRQSEQFIQLLNQLGTESSALKNNPTAITVLNHIRRESEYFIGIAQAVLSEVVVPTP
;
A
#
# COMPACT_ATOMS: atom_id res chain seq x y z
N MET A 1 -3.30 8.29 -13.26
CA MET A 1 -2.57 8.83 -14.43
C MET A 1 -1.29 8.00 -14.51
N GLN A 2 -1.10 7.20 -15.56
CA GLN A 2 0.16 6.44 -15.72
C GLN A 2 1.24 7.43 -16.20
N PHE A 3 2.34 7.55 -15.47
CA PHE A 3 3.47 8.34 -15.92
C PHE A 3 4.30 7.50 -16.89
N ASP A 4 4.53 8.00 -18.10
CA ASP A 4 5.38 7.33 -19.08
C ASP A 4 6.84 7.62 -18.76
N TYR A 5 7.52 6.64 -18.14
CA TYR A 5 8.92 6.76 -17.74
C TYR A 5 9.91 6.31 -18.84
N GLY A 6 9.46 6.01 -20.06
CA GLY A 6 10.32 5.50 -21.15
C GLY A 6 11.03 4.18 -20.77
N ASP A 7 12.33 4.07 -21.03
CA ASP A 7 13.15 2.88 -20.70
C ASP A 7 13.34 2.66 -19.17
N LYS A 8 12.79 3.51 -18.30
CA LYS A 8 12.96 3.44 -16.84
C LYS A 8 11.91 2.53 -16.17
N MET A 9 11.80 1.29 -16.64
CA MET A 9 11.03 0.22 -16.01
C MET A 9 11.19 0.12 -14.47
N PRO A 10 12.35 0.38 -13.84
CA PRO A 10 12.50 0.29 -12.38
C PRO A 10 11.68 1.32 -11.58
N LEU A 11 11.17 2.38 -12.20
CA LEU A 11 10.43 3.44 -11.50
C LEU A 11 8.92 3.24 -11.48
N ARG A 12 8.37 2.26 -12.21
CA ARG A 12 6.94 1.90 -12.14
C ARG A 12 6.49 1.56 -10.73
N ILE A 13 7.41 1.09 -9.88
CA ILE A 13 7.11 0.81 -8.48
C ILE A 13 6.68 2.05 -7.69
N LEU A 14 7.05 3.26 -8.14
CA LEU A 14 6.58 4.49 -7.52
C LEU A 14 5.09 4.70 -7.77
N ASP A 15 4.63 4.50 -9.02
CA ASP A 15 3.22 4.60 -9.39
C ASP A 15 2.40 3.51 -8.70
N GLU A 16 2.90 2.28 -8.67
CA GLU A 16 2.25 1.17 -7.94
C GLU A 16 2.16 1.47 -6.44
N GLY A 17 3.24 1.99 -5.84
CA GLY A 17 3.25 2.38 -4.43
C GLY A 17 2.24 3.49 -4.12
N GLU A 18 2.18 4.52 -4.96
CA GLU A 18 1.21 5.60 -4.86
C GLU A 18 -0.23 5.06 -4.93
N PHE A 19 -0.53 4.30 -5.98
CA PHE A 19 -1.85 3.73 -6.23
C PHE A 19 -2.31 2.82 -5.09
N TRP A 20 -1.49 1.85 -4.70
CA TRP A 20 -1.91 0.86 -3.69
C TRP A 20 -1.98 1.44 -2.28
N LYS A 21 -1.13 2.42 -1.92
CA LYS A 21 -1.27 3.11 -0.64
C LYS A 21 -2.54 3.98 -0.60
N LEU A 22 -2.94 4.57 -1.73
CA LEU A 22 -4.23 5.26 -1.83
C LEU A 22 -5.39 4.27 -1.65
N GLN A 23 -5.38 3.14 -2.37
CA GLN A 23 -6.41 2.11 -2.24
C GLN A 23 -6.54 1.61 -0.79
N GLU A 24 -5.44 1.27 -0.12
CA GLU A 24 -5.49 0.85 1.28
C GLU A 24 -6.03 1.95 2.21
N THR A 25 -5.72 3.22 1.92
CA THR A 25 -6.29 4.36 2.67
C THR A 25 -7.81 4.40 2.50
N GLU A 26 -8.31 4.40 1.27
CA GLU A 26 -9.74 4.42 0.95
C GLU A 26 -10.47 3.19 1.52
N HIS A 27 -9.81 2.04 1.56
CA HIS A 27 -10.36 0.82 2.16
C HIS A 27 -10.65 0.96 3.66
N THR A 28 -9.92 1.80 4.40
CA THR A 28 -10.25 2.08 5.80
C THR A 28 -11.59 2.80 5.96
N ASP A 29 -11.94 3.67 5.00
CA ASP A 29 -13.24 4.35 4.95
C ASP A 29 -14.35 3.40 4.51
N VAL A 30 -14.10 2.61 3.46
CA VAL A 30 -15.07 1.63 2.95
C VAL A 30 -15.51 0.67 4.06
N ILE A 31 -14.59 0.16 4.88
CA ILE A 31 -14.92 -0.75 5.98
C ILE A 31 -15.83 -0.05 7.01
N ARG A 32 -15.50 1.18 7.42
CA ARG A 32 -16.32 1.95 8.38
C ARG A 32 -17.69 2.33 7.84
N ALA A 33 -17.78 2.64 6.54
CA ALA A 33 -19.04 2.97 5.88
C ALA A 33 -19.96 1.74 5.75
N LEU A 34 -19.37 0.55 5.54
CA LEU A 34 -20.11 -0.69 5.34
C LEU A 34 -20.62 -1.31 6.66
N VAL A 35 -19.95 -1.01 7.77
CA VAL A 35 -20.28 -1.52 9.11
C VAL A 35 -20.44 -0.33 10.08
N PRO A 36 -21.58 0.38 10.04
CA PRO A 36 -21.77 1.61 10.81
C PRO A 36 -21.82 1.40 12.33
N ASP A 37 -22.03 0.16 12.78
CA ASP A 37 -22.02 -0.28 14.17
C ASP A 37 -20.71 -0.98 14.58
N LEU A 38 -19.63 -0.79 13.81
CA LEU A 38 -18.30 -1.32 14.11
C LEU A 38 -17.83 -0.88 15.50
N GLU A 39 -17.19 -1.78 16.24
CA GLU A 39 -16.74 -1.52 17.59
C GLU A 39 -15.71 -0.38 17.63
N GLN A 40 -15.85 0.52 18.60
CA GLN A 40 -15.05 1.75 18.70
C GLN A 40 -13.52 1.54 18.59
N PRO A 41 -12.91 0.51 19.23
CA PRO A 41 -11.46 0.28 19.08
C PRO A 41 -11.04 0.00 17.62
N PHE A 42 -11.90 -0.66 16.84
CA PHE A 42 -11.64 -0.92 15.42
C PHE A 42 -11.85 0.32 14.56
N VAL A 43 -12.82 1.17 14.90
CA VAL A 43 -13.00 2.47 14.24
C VAL A 43 -11.76 3.34 14.42
N GLU A 44 -11.24 3.43 15.64
CA GLU A 44 -10.03 4.19 15.97
C GLU A 44 -8.79 3.61 15.28
N ALA A 45 -8.65 2.29 15.25
CA ALA A 45 -7.58 1.62 14.53
C ALA A 45 -7.62 1.97 13.03
N LEU A 46 -8.79 1.87 12.39
CA LEU A 46 -8.94 2.19 10.97
C LEU A 46 -8.63 3.66 10.67
N GLN A 47 -9.03 4.60 11.54
CA GLN A 47 -8.65 6.01 11.43
C GLN A 47 -7.14 6.24 11.54
N ALA A 48 -6.47 5.55 12.45
CA ALA A 48 -5.02 5.65 12.59
C ALA A 48 -4.31 5.09 11.36
N TRP A 49 -4.83 3.99 10.81
CA TRP A 49 -4.32 3.36 9.59
C TRP A 49 -4.52 4.23 8.36
N GLU A 50 -5.69 4.85 8.19
CA GLU A 50 -5.97 5.84 7.13
C GLU A 50 -4.87 6.88 7.05
N GLN A 51 -4.56 7.53 8.19
CA GLN A 51 -3.53 8.55 8.24
C GLN A 51 -2.12 8.00 7.99
N ALA A 52 -1.81 6.80 8.48
CA ALA A 52 -0.51 6.18 8.29
C ALA A 52 -0.27 5.80 6.82
N LEU A 53 -1.29 5.30 6.13
CA LEU A 53 -1.25 4.91 4.73
C LEU A 53 -1.18 6.15 3.82
N ALA A 54 -1.98 7.18 4.11
CA ALA A 54 -1.96 8.45 3.41
C ALA A 54 -0.57 9.13 3.48
N ARG A 55 0.11 9.05 4.65
CA ARG A 55 1.49 9.56 4.77
C ARG A 55 2.46 8.79 3.88
N THR A 56 2.33 7.47 3.76
CA THR A 56 3.18 6.67 2.86
C THR A 56 2.87 6.98 1.39
N GLN A 57 1.61 7.12 1.02
CA GLN A 57 1.19 7.53 -0.33
C GLN A 57 1.82 8.87 -0.70
N ALA A 58 1.76 9.86 0.18
CA ALA A 58 2.36 11.18 -0.04
C ALA A 58 3.88 11.11 -0.26
N MET A 59 4.57 10.14 0.36
CA MET A 59 6.00 9.92 0.10
C MET A 59 6.23 9.40 -1.32
N PHE A 60 5.42 8.46 -1.82
CA PHE A 60 5.51 8.02 -3.21
C PHE A 60 5.28 9.17 -4.19
N VAL A 61 4.25 10.00 -3.97
CA VAL A 61 4.00 11.20 -4.79
C VAL A 61 5.22 12.12 -4.83
N ARG A 62 5.86 12.38 -3.69
CA ARG A 62 7.07 13.21 -3.63
C ARG A 62 8.22 12.62 -4.46
N TYR A 63 8.43 11.31 -4.42
CA TYR A 63 9.46 10.66 -5.24
C TYR A 63 9.12 10.68 -6.73
N ILE A 64 7.85 10.49 -7.10
CA ILE A 64 7.37 10.64 -8.49
C ILE A 64 7.71 12.03 -9.01
N GLU A 65 7.33 13.08 -8.26
CA GLU A 65 7.62 14.46 -8.63
C GLU A 65 9.12 14.77 -8.70
N TRP A 66 9.89 14.26 -7.74
CA TRP A 66 11.34 14.48 -7.71
C TRP A 66 12.01 13.84 -8.92
N VAL A 67 11.73 12.57 -9.17
CA VAL A 67 12.32 11.81 -10.28
C VAL A 67 11.84 12.35 -11.63
N GLY A 68 10.59 12.77 -11.75
CA GLY A 68 10.04 13.38 -12.96
C GLY A 68 10.74 14.68 -13.37
N ARG A 69 11.35 15.40 -12.43
CA ARG A 69 12.16 16.61 -12.71
C ARG A 69 13.61 16.30 -13.08
N MET A 70 14.07 15.07 -12.86
CA MET A 70 15.44 14.67 -13.20
C MET A 70 15.49 14.22 -14.67
N GLU A 71 15.86 15.16 -15.55
CA GLU A 71 15.81 14.94 -17.01
C GLU A 71 16.66 13.76 -17.50
N HIS A 72 17.80 13.44 -16.85
CA HIS A 72 18.80 12.55 -17.48
C HIS A 72 19.27 11.34 -16.65
N GLN A 73 19.22 11.30 -15.31
CA GLN A 73 19.53 10.08 -14.53
C GLN A 73 19.16 10.17 -13.04
N VAL A 74 18.53 9.11 -12.52
CA VAL A 74 18.31 8.92 -11.08
C VAL A 74 19.62 8.43 -10.45
N SER A 75 20.12 9.13 -9.43
CA SER A 75 21.35 8.70 -8.75
C SER A 75 21.15 7.38 -8.00
N SER A 76 22.22 6.62 -7.78
CA SER A 76 22.18 5.37 -7.00
C SER A 76 21.65 5.58 -5.58
N GLU A 77 21.91 6.74 -4.99
CA GLU A 77 21.40 7.11 -3.67
C GLU A 77 19.88 7.31 -3.68
N VAL A 78 19.36 8.03 -4.67
CA VAL A 78 17.90 8.20 -4.86
C VAL A 78 17.23 6.84 -5.07
N TYR A 79 17.83 5.98 -5.91
CA TYR A 79 17.33 4.64 -6.15
C TYR A 79 17.24 3.81 -4.87
N LYS A 80 18.29 3.85 -4.03
CA LYS A 80 18.31 3.18 -2.73
C LYS A 80 17.20 3.67 -1.82
N GLN A 81 16.98 4.98 -1.74
CA GLN A 81 15.90 5.57 -0.94
C GLN A 81 14.50 5.13 -1.42
N ILE A 82 14.31 5.01 -2.74
CA ILE A 82 13.08 4.46 -3.30
C ILE A 82 12.90 3.00 -2.87
N MET A 83 13.94 2.16 -2.94
CA MET A 83 13.86 0.76 -2.50
C MET A 83 13.57 0.64 -1.00
N GLU A 84 14.12 1.53 -0.16
CA GLU A 84 13.79 1.58 1.27
C GLU A 84 12.31 1.94 1.51
N LEU A 85 11.75 2.88 0.73
CA LEU A 85 10.33 3.21 0.78
C LEU A 85 9.46 2.01 0.34
N VAL A 86 9.85 1.29 -0.70
CA VAL A 86 9.14 0.09 -1.18
C VAL A 86 9.15 -1.02 -0.12
N LEU A 87 10.30 -1.27 0.50
CA LEU A 87 10.41 -2.23 1.60
C LEU A 87 9.53 -1.84 2.79
N PHE A 88 9.50 -0.56 3.14
CA PHE A 88 8.62 -0.03 4.18
C PHE A 88 7.15 -0.23 3.81
N ALA A 89 6.73 0.16 2.60
CA ALA A 89 5.35 0.05 2.14
C ALA A 89 4.86 -1.41 2.08
N ARG A 90 5.74 -2.35 1.69
CA ARG A 90 5.48 -3.79 1.73
C ARG A 90 5.18 -4.26 3.15
N ARG A 91 6.03 -3.90 4.11
CA ARG A 91 5.83 -4.25 5.54
C ARG A 91 4.58 -3.61 6.11
N GLN A 92 4.26 -2.39 5.70
CA GLN A 92 3.04 -1.70 6.08
C GLN A 92 1.79 -2.46 5.59
N SER A 93 1.78 -2.97 4.35
CA SER A 93 0.70 -3.83 3.86
C SER A 93 0.58 -5.16 4.61
N GLU A 94 1.72 -5.79 4.95
CA GLU A 94 1.73 -7.00 5.77
C GLU A 94 1.03 -6.77 7.13
N GLN A 95 1.33 -5.63 7.77
CA GLN A 95 0.71 -5.22 9.03
C GLN A 95 -0.77 -4.81 8.86
N PHE A 96 -1.11 -4.16 7.74
CA PHE A 96 -2.50 -3.82 7.45
C PHE A 96 -3.36 -5.08 7.28
N ILE A 97 -2.86 -6.11 6.59
CA ILE A 97 -3.52 -7.41 6.50
C ILE A 97 -3.73 -8.04 7.88
N GLN A 98 -2.80 -7.86 8.83
CA GLN A 98 -2.98 -8.34 10.20
C GLN A 98 -4.16 -7.66 10.90
N LEU A 99 -4.32 -6.33 10.73
CA LEU A 99 -5.52 -5.63 11.21
C LEU A 99 -6.79 -6.19 10.55
N LEU A 100 -6.78 -6.39 9.23
CA LEU A 100 -7.94 -6.94 8.51
C LEU A 100 -8.29 -8.35 8.99
N ASN A 101 -7.29 -9.18 9.30
CA ASN A 101 -7.51 -10.50 9.90
C ASN A 101 -8.18 -10.36 11.27
N GLN A 102 -7.67 -9.47 12.12
CA GLN A 102 -8.23 -9.24 13.45
C GLN A 102 -9.69 -8.76 13.37
N LEU A 103 -9.98 -7.81 12.49
CA LEU A 103 -11.34 -7.35 12.18
C LEU A 103 -12.25 -8.53 11.80
N GLY A 104 -11.81 -9.38 10.88
CA GLY A 104 -12.59 -10.53 10.41
C GLY A 104 -12.84 -11.61 11.48
N THR A 105 -11.96 -11.72 12.49
CA THR A 105 -12.07 -12.73 13.55
C THR A 105 -12.74 -12.23 14.83
N GLU A 106 -12.51 -10.97 15.19
CA GLU A 106 -12.86 -10.42 16.51
C GLU A 106 -14.05 -9.46 16.46
N SER A 107 -14.30 -8.75 15.35
CA SER A 107 -15.46 -7.85 15.25
C SER A 107 -16.75 -8.67 15.11
N SER A 108 -17.65 -8.51 16.09
CA SER A 108 -18.99 -9.10 16.05
C SER A 108 -19.85 -8.42 14.99
N ALA A 109 -19.74 -7.10 14.86
CA ALA A 109 -20.47 -6.33 13.85
C ALA A 109 -20.11 -6.79 12.42
N LEU A 110 -18.81 -6.95 12.14
CA LEU A 110 -18.34 -7.39 10.83
C LEU A 110 -18.70 -8.85 10.55
N LYS A 111 -18.52 -9.75 11.52
CA LYS A 111 -18.84 -11.19 11.37
C LYS A 111 -20.31 -11.46 11.07
N ASN A 112 -21.21 -10.62 11.56
CA ASN A 112 -22.64 -10.75 11.32
C ASN A 112 -23.09 -10.12 9.98
N ASN A 113 -22.15 -9.60 9.18
CA ASN A 113 -22.40 -8.99 7.88
C ASN A 113 -21.63 -9.74 6.77
N PRO A 114 -22.28 -10.68 6.04
CA PRO A 114 -21.63 -11.47 4.99
C PRO A 114 -21.06 -10.64 3.83
N THR A 115 -21.70 -9.51 3.50
CA THR A 115 -21.19 -8.58 2.49
C THR A 115 -19.90 -7.92 2.98
N ALA A 116 -19.85 -7.48 4.24
CA ALA A 116 -18.64 -6.93 4.83
C ALA A 116 -17.48 -7.91 4.85
N ILE A 117 -17.73 -9.18 5.18
CA ILE A 117 -16.70 -10.24 5.10
C ILE A 117 -16.20 -10.43 3.66
N THR A 118 -17.09 -10.40 2.67
CA THR A 118 -16.72 -10.54 1.25
C THR A 118 -15.81 -9.39 0.81
N VAL A 119 -16.16 -8.15 1.18
CA VAL A 119 -15.37 -6.94 0.88
C VAL A 119 -14.04 -6.97 1.62
N LEU A 120 -14.02 -7.32 2.91
CA LEU A 120 -12.78 -7.44 3.69
C LEU A 120 -11.79 -8.43 3.05
N ASN A 121 -12.29 -9.58 2.58
CA ASN A 121 -11.46 -10.57 1.89
C ASN A 121 -10.95 -10.08 0.54
N HIS A 122 -11.70 -9.23 -0.15
CA HIS A 122 -11.24 -8.59 -1.39
C HIS A 122 -10.10 -7.61 -1.13
N ILE A 123 -10.27 -6.72 -0.15
CA ILE A 123 -9.26 -5.73 0.27
C ILE A 123 -7.95 -6.44 0.67
N ARG A 124 -8.04 -7.56 1.40
CA ARG A 124 -6.88 -8.37 1.76
C ARG A 124 -6.11 -8.87 0.54
N ARG A 125 -6.81 -9.45 -0.44
CA ARG A 125 -6.17 -9.96 -1.67
C ARG A 125 -5.49 -8.87 -2.48
N GLU A 126 -6.04 -7.67 -2.49
CA GLU A 126 -5.43 -6.51 -3.14
C GLU A 126 -4.15 -6.06 -2.44
N SER A 127 -4.16 -6.05 -1.10
CA SER A 127 -2.96 -5.79 -0.30
C SER A 127 -1.88 -6.87 -0.53
N GLU A 128 -2.28 -8.14 -0.63
CA GLU A 128 -1.40 -9.27 -0.99
C GLU A 128 -0.81 -9.13 -2.40
N TYR A 129 -1.60 -8.64 -3.35
CA TYR A 129 -1.13 -8.36 -4.71
C TYR A 129 -0.03 -7.29 -4.72
N PHE A 130 -0.23 -6.17 -4.02
CA PHE A 130 0.81 -5.15 -3.89
C PHE A 130 2.08 -5.70 -3.22
N ILE A 131 1.95 -6.52 -2.17
CA ILE A 131 3.10 -7.19 -1.54
C ILE A 131 3.88 -8.01 -2.58
N GLY A 132 3.19 -8.74 -3.46
CA GLY A 132 3.81 -9.49 -4.56
C GLY A 132 4.60 -8.61 -5.52
N ILE A 133 4.04 -7.48 -5.94
CA ILE A 133 4.73 -6.49 -6.79
C ILE A 133 5.99 -5.97 -6.08
N ALA A 134 5.85 -5.52 -4.83
CA ALA A 134 6.96 -4.98 -4.06
C ALA A 134 8.07 -6.03 -3.85
N GLN A 135 7.70 -7.28 -3.58
CA GLN A 135 8.64 -8.40 -3.43
C GLN A 135 9.43 -8.66 -4.71
N ALA A 136 8.77 -8.65 -5.88
CA ALA A 136 9.43 -8.87 -7.16
C ALA A 136 10.51 -7.81 -7.42
N VAL A 137 10.15 -6.54 -7.26
CA VAL A 137 11.08 -5.41 -7.43
C VAL A 137 12.26 -5.49 -6.45
N LEU A 138 12.00 -5.76 -5.17
CA LEU A 138 13.05 -5.87 -4.16
C LEU A 138 13.98 -7.07 -4.41
N SER A 139 13.49 -8.13 -5.04
CA SER A 139 14.28 -9.34 -5.32
C SER A 139 15.16 -9.18 -6.56
N GLU A 140 14.73 -8.42 -7.56
CA GLU A 140 15.54 -8.09 -8.74
C GLU A 140 16.79 -7.29 -8.39
N VAL A 141 16.76 -6.50 -7.30
CA VAL A 141 17.92 -5.73 -6.81
C VAL A 141 19.01 -6.62 -6.20
N VAL A 142 18.71 -7.88 -5.85
CA VAL A 142 19.64 -8.79 -5.17
C VAL A 142 20.47 -9.65 -6.15
N VAL A 143 20.14 -9.67 -7.44
CA VAL A 143 20.90 -10.43 -8.44
C VAL A 143 21.88 -9.48 -9.15
N PRO A 144 23.17 -9.43 -8.79
CA PRO A 144 24.15 -8.83 -9.67
C PRO A 144 24.23 -9.70 -10.92
N THR A 145 24.01 -9.11 -12.09
CA THR A 145 24.36 -9.74 -13.37
C THR A 145 25.85 -10.12 -13.34
N PRO A 146 26.21 -11.34 -13.76
CA PRO A 146 27.61 -11.80 -13.78
C PRO A 146 28.48 -11.01 -14.78
#